data_AF-A0A7S0WIE6-F1
#
_entry.id   AF-A0A7S0WIE6-F1
#
_cell.length_a   1.000
_cell.length_b   1.000
_cell.length_c   1.000
_cell.angle_alpha   90.00
_cell.angle_beta   90.00
_cell.angle_gamma   90.00
#
_symmetry.space_group_name_H-M   'P 1'
#
loop_
_entity.id
_entity.type
_entity.pdbx_description
1 polymer ?
#
loop_
_entity_poly.entity_id
_entity_poly.type
_entity_poly.pdbx_seq_one_letter_code
_entity_poly.pdbx_strand_id
1 'polypeptide(L)'
;NDPDVSVIRALVAAYQKNDIDVFESLLKTHREQLMDDDFIRDYIEDLLKNIRTQVVMKLIRPYTRVKIPFISQELNIPPKDVEALMVALILDGRVDAKIDQVNQVLHIARTVSEDAAAINARAEGL
;
A
#
# COMPACT_ATOMS: atom_id res chain seq x y z
N ASN A 1 7.16 -16.70 -27.46
CA ASN A 1 6.13 -16.56 -26.41
C ASN A 1 6.90 -16.69 -25.11
N ASP A 2 7.52 -15.59 -24.68
CA ASP A 2 8.42 -15.61 -23.53
C ASP A 2 7.64 -15.80 -22.24
N PRO A 3 7.98 -16.83 -21.42
CA PRO A 3 7.30 -17.09 -20.17
C PRO A 3 7.30 -15.86 -19.25
N ASP A 4 8.41 -15.12 -19.21
CA ASP A 4 8.58 -13.95 -18.34
C ASP A 4 7.64 -12.80 -18.71
N VAL A 5 7.44 -12.55 -20.01
CA VAL A 5 6.53 -11.51 -20.49
C VAL A 5 5.07 -11.84 -20.15
N SER A 6 4.71 -13.13 -20.13
CA SER A 6 3.36 -13.56 -19.77
C SER A 6 3.06 -13.37 -18.28
N VAL A 7 4.04 -13.62 -17.41
CA VAL A 7 3.94 -13.44 -15.96
C VAL A 7 3.84 -11.95 -15.63
N ILE A 8 4.65 -11.10 -16.25
CA ILE A 8 4.60 -9.64 -16.04
C ILE A 8 3.23 -9.09 -16.46
N ARG A 9 2.68 -9.53 -17.60
CA ARG A 9 1.33 -9.14 -18.03
C ARG A 9 0.26 -9.57 -17.03
N ALA A 10 0.37 -10.77 -16.45
CA ALA A 10 -0.55 -11.26 -15.44
C ALA A 10 -0.45 -10.44 -14.14
N LEU A 11 0.77 -10.09 -13.70
CA LEU A 11 1.00 -9.21 -12.54
C LEU A 11 0.39 -7.83 -12.75
N VAL A 12 0.63 -7.20 -13.90
CA VAL A 12 0.05 -5.89 -14.23
C VAL A 12 -1.47 -5.97 -14.31
N ALA A 13 -2.03 -7.04 -14.87
CA ALA A 13 -3.48 -7.22 -14.93
C ALA A 13 -4.11 -7.40 -13.53
N ALA A 14 -3.47 -8.15 -12.63
CA ALA A 14 -3.90 -8.30 -11.24
C ALA A 14 -3.82 -6.95 -10.51
N TYR A 15 -2.73 -6.20 -10.71
CA TYR A 15 -2.56 -4.85 -10.17
C TYR A 15 -3.67 -3.88 -10.64
N GLN A 16 -3.94 -3.83 -11.95
CA GLN A 16 -5.00 -2.98 -12.51
C GLN A 16 -6.39 -3.34 -11.99
N LYS A 17 -6.62 -4.60 -11.63
CA LYS A 17 -7.87 -5.07 -11.03
C LYS A 17 -7.93 -4.92 -9.51
N ASN A 18 -6.89 -4.40 -8.87
CA ASN A 18 -6.76 -4.37 -7.40
C ASN A 18 -6.89 -5.75 -6.74
N ASP A 19 -6.52 -6.81 -7.46
CA ASP A 19 -6.56 -8.18 -6.98
C ASP A 19 -5.22 -8.53 -6.31
N ILE A 20 -5.12 -8.13 -5.04
CA ILE A 20 -3.88 -8.24 -4.24
C ILE A 20 -3.52 -9.71 -4.00
N ASP A 21 -4.51 -10.58 -3.78
CA ASP A 21 -4.29 -12.00 -3.51
C ASP A 21 -3.68 -12.71 -4.73
N VAL A 22 -4.23 -12.45 -5.93
CA VAL A 22 -3.68 -12.97 -7.18
C VAL A 22 -2.30 -12.39 -7.44
N PHE A 23 -2.10 -11.09 -7.17
CA PHE A 23 -0.80 -10.45 -7.32
C PHE A 23 0.27 -11.09 -6.43
N GLU A 24 -0.02 -11.27 -5.14
CA GLU A 24 0.92 -11.90 -4.20
C GLU A 24 1.22 -13.35 -4.56
N SER A 25 0.21 -14.10 -4.99
CA SER A 25 0.36 -15.50 -5.40
C SER A 25 1.27 -15.63 -6.63
N LEU A 26 1.03 -14.81 -7.66
CA LEU A 26 1.86 -14.76 -8.87
C LEU A 26 3.30 -14.37 -8.54
N LEU A 27 3.48 -13.34 -7.70
CA LEU A 27 4.79 -12.89 -7.31
C LEU A 27 5.54 -13.96 -6.52
N LYS A 28 4.91 -14.65 -5.56
CA LYS A 28 5.54 -15.74 -4.80
C LYS A 28 5.93 -16.90 -5.71
N THR A 29 5.08 -17.25 -6.67
CA THR A 29 5.28 -18.38 -7.58
C THR A 29 6.43 -18.13 -8.56
N HIS A 30 6.58 -16.90 -9.04
CA HIS A 30 7.54 -16.54 -10.07
C HIS A 30 8.70 -15.66 -9.57
N ARG A 31 8.89 -15.58 -8.24
CA ARG A 31 9.84 -14.64 -7.62
C ARG A 31 11.26 -14.79 -8.17
N GLU A 32 11.76 -16.02 -8.29
CA GLU A 32 13.12 -16.28 -8.76
C GLU A 32 13.31 -15.79 -10.19
N GLN A 33 12.39 -16.16 -11.08
CA GLN A 33 12.41 -15.76 -12.50
C GLN A 33 12.34 -14.23 -12.67
N LEU A 34 11.53 -13.57 -11.85
CA LEU A 34 11.33 -12.12 -11.92
C LEU A 34 12.46 -11.32 -11.26
N MET A 35 13.21 -11.95 -10.36
CA MET A 35 14.33 -11.31 -9.68
C MET A 35 15.67 -11.50 -10.40
N ASP A 36 15.77 -12.37 -11.41
CA ASP A 36 16.99 -12.57 -12.18
C ASP A 36 17.34 -11.39 -13.11
N ASP A 37 16.37 -10.54 -13.43
CA ASP A 37 16.54 -9.34 -14.25
C ASP A 37 16.43 -8.08 -13.38
N ASP A 38 17.50 -7.26 -13.36
CA ASP A 38 17.57 -6.06 -12.53
C ASP A 38 16.52 -4.99 -12.94
N PHE A 39 16.17 -4.87 -14.23
CA PHE A 39 15.15 -3.94 -14.69
C PHE A 39 13.74 -4.38 -14.26
N ILE A 40 13.44 -5.68 -14.37
CA ILE A 40 12.16 -6.25 -13.92
C ILE A 40 12.04 -6.15 -12.39
N ARG A 41 13.13 -6.38 -11.66
CA ARG A 41 13.18 -6.29 -10.20
C ARG A 41 12.79 -4.89 -9.71
N ASP A 42 13.44 -3.84 -10.22
CA ASP A 42 13.16 -2.45 -9.84
C ASP A 42 11.69 -2.10 -10.09
N TYR A 43 11.15 -2.50 -11.25
CA TYR A 43 9.75 -2.25 -11.59
C TYR A 43 8.77 -2.96 -10.63
N ILE A 44 9.06 -4.20 -10.23
CA ILE A 44 8.22 -4.97 -9.30
C ILE A 44 8.27 -4.39 -7.89
N GLU A 45 9.43 -3.91 -7.44
CA GLU A 45 9.55 -3.27 -6.13
C GLU A 45 8.66 -2.03 -6.01
N ASP A 46 8.60 -1.22 -7.07
CA ASP A 46 7.70 -0.06 -7.11
C ASP A 46 6.23 -0.46 -7.15
N LEU A 47 5.89 -1.51 -7.90
CA LEU A 47 4.53 -2.04 -7.95
C LEU A 47 4.09 -2.56 -6.57
N LEU A 48 4.98 -3.25 -5.86
CA LEU A 48 4.77 -3.75 -4.49
C LEU A 48 4.56 -2.61 -3.49
N LYS A 49 5.38 -1.57 -3.54
CA LYS A 49 5.21 -0.38 -2.68
C LYS A 49 3.83 0.25 -2.89
N ASN A 50 3.40 0.36 -4.14
CA ASN A 50 2.09 0.93 -4.48
C ASN A 50 0.93 0.07 -3.97
N ILE A 51 0.99 -1.25 -4.17
CA ILE A 51 -0.02 -2.19 -3.68
C ILE A 51 -0.12 -2.12 -2.15
N ARG A 52 1.01 -2.26 -1.45
CA ARG A 52 1.05 -2.21 0.02
C ARG A 52 0.44 -0.91 0.54
N THR A 53 0.76 0.20 -0.09
CA THR A 53 0.16 1.49 0.25
C THR A 53 -1.37 1.46 0.09
N GLN A 54 -1.88 0.95 -1.03
CA GLN A 54 -3.33 0.87 -1.24
C GLN A 54 -4.03 -0.04 -0.24
N VAL A 55 -3.44 -1.21 0.05
CA VAL A 55 -3.96 -2.17 1.04
C VAL A 55 -4.02 -1.50 2.40
N VAL A 56 -2.93 -0.85 2.82
CA VAL A 56 -2.86 -0.12 4.09
C VAL A 56 -3.92 0.95 4.17
N MET A 57 -4.06 1.81 3.15
CA MET A 57 -5.04 2.88 3.17
C MET A 57 -6.46 2.34 3.30
N LYS A 58 -6.80 1.24 2.61
CA LYS A 58 -8.10 0.56 2.75
C LYS A 58 -8.29 -0.03 4.14
N LEU A 59 -7.26 -0.70 4.66
CA LEU A 59 -7.27 -1.36 5.95
C LEU A 59 -7.46 -0.38 7.10
N ILE A 60 -6.76 0.77 7.09
CA ILE A 60 -6.80 1.73 8.19
C ILE A 60 -8.04 2.64 8.16
N ARG A 61 -8.70 2.79 7.00
CA ARG A 61 -9.81 3.73 6.78
C ARG A 61 -10.94 3.66 7.82
N PRO A 62 -11.44 2.49 8.27
CA PRO A 62 -12.54 2.45 9.23
C PRO A 62 -12.08 2.68 10.68
N TYR A 63 -10.78 2.80 10.94
CA TYR A 63 -10.23 2.89 12.29
C TYR A 63 -9.75 4.31 12.61
N THR A 64 -9.96 4.72 13.86
CA THR A 64 -9.32 5.92 14.43
C THR A 64 -8.04 5.57 15.17
N ARG A 65 -7.91 4.31 15.60
CA ARG A 65 -6.75 3.76 16.30
C ARG A 65 -6.57 2.31 15.87
N VAL A 66 -5.37 1.94 15.46
CA VAL A 66 -5.06 0.57 15.03
C VAL A 66 -3.68 0.15 15.53
N LYS A 67 -3.55 -1.10 15.95
CA LYS A 67 -2.25 -1.65 16.40
C LYS A 67 -1.36 -1.94 15.19
N ILE A 68 -0.11 -1.49 15.22
CA ILE A 68 0.88 -1.80 14.17
C ILE A 68 1.04 -3.32 13.96
N PRO A 69 1.08 -4.16 15.01
CA PRO A 69 1.08 -5.62 14.84
C PRO A 69 -0.10 -6.18 14.04
N PHE A 70 -1.28 -5.57 14.12
CA PHE A 70 -2.44 -6.00 13.34
C PHE A 70 -2.23 -5.69 11.85
N ILE A 71 -1.78 -4.48 11.54
CA ILE A 71 -1.44 -4.09 10.16
C ILE A 71 -0.32 -4.98 9.60
N SER A 72 0.68 -5.32 10.42
CA SER A 72 1.79 -6.20 10.05
C SER A 72 1.32 -7.60 9.63
N GLN A 73 0.32 -8.16 10.32
CA GLN A 73 -0.27 -9.45 9.97
C GLN A 73 -1.04 -9.38 8.64
N GLU A 74 -1.84 -8.33 8.46
CA GLU A 74 -2.64 -8.14 7.24
C GLU A 74 -1.77 -7.89 5.99
N LEU A 75 -0.64 -7.19 6.14
CA LEU A 75 0.30 -6.94 5.03
C LEU A 75 1.39 -8.00 4.88
N ASN A 76 1.48 -8.95 5.81
CA ASN A 76 2.53 -9.95 5.88
C ASN A 76 3.96 -9.36 5.77
N ILE A 77 4.22 -8.25 6.47
CA ILE A 77 5.55 -7.62 6.59
C ILE A 77 5.89 -7.31 8.06
N PRO A 78 7.18 -7.24 8.44
CA PRO A 78 7.58 -6.89 9.81
C PRO A 78 6.97 -5.58 10.32
N PRO A 79 6.66 -5.46 11.63
CA PRO A 79 6.12 -4.23 12.21
C PRO A 79 6.98 -2.98 11.96
N LYS A 80 8.31 -3.15 11.91
CA LYS A 80 9.26 -2.07 11.57
C LYS A 80 9.06 -1.53 10.15
N ASP A 81 8.76 -2.40 9.21
CA ASP A 81 8.54 -2.02 7.81
C ASP A 81 7.17 -1.35 7.65
N VAL A 82 6.17 -1.78 8.44
CA VAL A 82 4.89 -1.06 8.55
C VAL A 82 5.11 0.35 9.09
N GLU A 83 5.91 0.49 10.14
CA GLU A 83 6.21 1.80 10.74
C GLU A 83 6.90 2.73 9.72
N ALA A 84 7.93 2.23 9.02
CA ALA A 84 8.60 2.97 7.96
C ALA A 84 7.65 3.38 6.82
N LEU A 85 6.77 2.46 6.41
CA LEU A 85 5.72 2.74 5.42
C LEU A 85 4.77 3.84 5.92
N MET A 86 4.31 3.77 7.16
CA MET A 86 3.43 4.80 7.73
C MET A 86 4.10 6.16 7.83
N VAL A 87 5.38 6.20 8.23
CA VAL A 87 6.17 7.45 8.25
C VAL A 87 6.21 8.05 6.85
N ALA A 88 6.52 7.26 5.82
CA ALA A 88 6.54 7.73 4.44
C ALA A 88 5.17 8.31 4.03
N LEU A 89 4.07 7.59 4.31
CA LEU A 89 2.72 8.05 3.96
C LEU A 89 2.27 9.31 4.69
N ILE A 90 2.72 9.51 5.94
CA ILE A 90 2.46 10.73 6.70
C ILE A 90 3.26 11.90 6.12
N LEU A 91 4.54 11.69 5.83
CA LEU A 91 5.41 12.72 5.21
C LEU A 91 4.94 13.12 3.82
N ASP A 92 4.42 12.18 3.04
CA ASP A 92 3.84 12.41 1.72
C ASP A 92 2.45 13.08 1.79
N GLY A 93 1.90 13.30 2.99
CA GLY A 93 0.57 13.89 3.20
C GLY A 93 -0.60 13.00 2.77
N ARG A 94 -0.34 11.72 2.51
CA ARG A 94 -1.37 10.74 2.08
C ARG A 94 -2.21 10.22 3.23
N VAL A 95 -1.65 10.24 4.44
CA VAL A 95 -2.30 9.78 5.67
C VAL A 95 -2.08 10.82 6.76
N ASP A 96 -3.14 11.37 7.32
CA ASP A 96 -3.06 12.20 8.52
C ASP A 96 -3.11 11.28 9.77
N ALA A 97 -1.93 10.96 10.30
CA ALA A 97 -1.81 10.07 11.45
C ALA A 97 -0.59 10.41 12.32
N LYS A 98 -0.62 9.89 13.55
CA LYS A 98 0.47 9.94 14.52
C LYS A 98 0.83 8.51 14.94
N ILE A 99 2.12 8.24 15.04
CA ILE A 99 2.64 6.93 15.46
C ILE A 99 2.98 7.01 16.95
N ASP A 100 2.34 6.16 17.76
CA ASP A 100 2.79 5.87 19.12
C ASP A 100 3.70 4.63 19.07
N GLN A 101 5.00 4.89 19.02
CA GLN A 101 6.01 3.85 18.88
C GLN A 101 6.12 2.97 20.14
N VAL A 102 5.83 3.51 21.33
CA VAL A 102 5.93 2.77 22.61
C VAL A 102 4.80 1.75 22.71
N ASN A 103 3.57 2.17 22.43
CA ASN A 103 2.40 1.28 22.49
C ASN A 103 2.15 0.53 21.18
N GLN A 104 2.92 0.81 20.13
CA GLN A 104 2.75 0.24 18.78
C GLN A 104 1.34 0.47 18.24
N VAL A 105 0.84 1.71 18.38
CA VAL A 105 -0.48 2.14 17.94
C VAL A 105 -0.37 3.28 16.96
N LEU A 106 -1.06 3.17 15.83
CA LEU A 106 -1.29 4.27 14.92
C LEU A 106 -2.58 4.99 15.30
N HIS A 107 -2.47 6.31 15.51
CA HIS A 107 -3.57 7.22 15.73
C HIS A 107 -3.90 7.94 14.44
N ILE A 108 -5.04 7.63 13.83
CA ILE A 108 -5.46 8.20 12.56
C ILE A 108 -6.33 9.41 12.88
N ALA A 109 -5.89 10.60 12.48
CA ALA A 109 -6.76 11.76 12.47
C ALA A 109 -7.82 11.51 11.38
N ARG A 110 -9.08 11.85 11.67
CA ARG A 110 -10.23 11.56 10.77
C ARG A 110 -9.80 11.76 9.32
N THR A 111 -9.82 10.67 8.56
CA THR A 111 -9.51 10.70 7.13
C THR A 111 -10.40 11.76 6.50
N VAL A 112 -9.78 12.82 6.00
CA VAL A 112 -10.43 13.73 5.06
C VAL A 112 -10.86 12.82 3.91
N SER A 113 -12.16 12.55 3.80
CA SER A 113 -12.70 11.81 2.66
C SER A 113 -12.17 12.48 1.39
N GLU A 114 -11.82 11.73 0.35
CA GLU A 114 -11.59 12.31 -0.99
C GLU A 114 -12.80 13.18 -1.43
N ASP A 115 -13.98 12.99 -0.82
CA ASP A 115 -15.16 13.85 -0.99
C ASP A 115 -15.02 15.26 -0.39
N ALA A 116 -14.14 15.48 0.60
CA ALA A 116 -14.00 16.78 1.26
C ALA A 116 -13.24 17.81 0.39
N ALA A 117 -12.41 17.35 -0.55
CA ALA A 117 -11.87 18.23 -1.59
C ALA A 117 -12.98 18.80 -2.49
N ALA A 118 -14.06 18.04 -2.73
CA ALA A 118 -15.22 18.51 -3.48
C ALA A 118 -16.14 19.45 -2.66
N ILE A 119 -16.04 19.45 -1.33
CA ILE A 119 -16.82 20.33 -0.46
C ILE A 119 -16.17 21.71 -0.36
N ASN A 120 -14.84 21.80 -0.27
CA ASN A 120 -14.14 23.08 -0.15
C ASN A 120 -14.18 23.92 -1.44
N ALA A 121 -14.24 23.29 -2.63
CA ALA A 121 -14.33 23.99 -3.90
C ALA A 121 -15.68 24.71 -4.14
N ARG A 122 -16.72 24.45 -3.32
CA ARG A 122 -18.04 25.10 -3.42
C ARG A 122 -18.19 26.30 -2.48
N ALA A 123 -17.25 26.50 -1.55
CA ALA A 123 -17.33 27.55 -0.53
C ALA A 123 -16.63 28.87 -0.94
N GLU A 124 -15.76 28.87 -1.96
CA GLU A 124 -15.05 30.06 -2.45
C GLU A 124 -15.76 30.78 -3.63
N GLY A 125 -17.02 30.44 -3.89
CA GLY A 125 -17.81 30.97 -5.01
C GLY A 125 -18.94 31.92 -4.61
N LEU A 126 -18.77 32.73 -3.57
CA LEU A 126 -19.71 33.79 -3.16
C LEU A 126 -18.97 35.07 -2.76
#